data_AF-A0A965PEJ0-F1
#
_entry.id   AF-A0A965PEJ0-F1
#
_cell.length_a   1.000
_cell.length_b   1.000
_cell.length_c   1.000
_cell.angle_alpha   90.00
_cell.angle_beta   90.00
_cell.angle_gamma   90.00
#
_symmetry.space_group_name_H-M   'P 1'
#
loop_
_entity.id
_entity.type
_entity.pdbx_description
1 polymer ?
#
loop_
_entity_poly.entity_id
_entity_poly.type
_entity_poly.pdbx_seq_one_letter_code
_entity_poly.pdbx_strand_id
1 'polypeptide(L)'
;MAIALGRNCSISVGGNIASARNVTITQTAKTIDIEEFGSRVNAVYSVGYDITASVEMNDASDVTDTQLVNGTSITITGGASGWSFPAIVTGISETFGVDGVATFNVECRITKEGLR
;
A
#
# COMPACT_ATOMS: atom_id res chain seq x y z
N MET A 1 -6.80 6.22 -8.83
CA MET A 1 -6.39 7.55 -8.30
C MET A 1 -5.34 7.31 -7.22
N ALA A 2 -4.21 8.00 -7.24
CA ALA A 2 -3.14 7.83 -6.25
C ALA A 2 -3.26 8.91 -5.17
N ILE A 3 -3.21 8.53 -3.89
CA ILE A 3 -3.19 9.47 -2.76
C ILE A 3 -1.80 9.39 -2.13
N ALA A 4 -1.07 10.51 -2.15
CA ALA A 4 0.20 10.67 -1.45
C ALA A 4 -0.06 11.14 -0.02
N LEU A 5 0.34 10.31 0.94
CA LEU A 5 0.12 10.52 2.37
C LEU A 5 1.49 10.76 3.01
N GLY A 6 2.00 11.98 2.83
CA GLY A 6 3.31 12.38 3.32
C GLY A 6 3.26 12.95 4.73
N ARG A 7 4.16 12.47 5.59
CA ARG A 7 4.65 13.09 6.84
C ARG A 7 4.07 12.65 8.20
N ASN A 8 2.94 11.93 8.25
CA ASN A 8 2.37 11.39 9.51
C ASN A 8 1.95 9.92 9.33
N CYS A 9 2.76 9.14 8.63
CA CYS A 9 2.46 7.74 8.37
C CYS A 9 3.54 6.87 9.00
N SER A 10 3.16 5.69 9.46
CA SER A 10 4.05 4.69 10.01
C SER A 10 3.61 3.30 9.59
N ILE A 11 4.57 2.40 9.50
CA ILE A 11 4.32 0.98 9.33
C ILE A 11 4.57 0.29 10.66
N SER A 12 3.66 -0.59 11.06
CA SER A 12 3.90 -1.53 12.15
C SER A 12 4.02 -2.96 11.65
N VAL A 13 5.09 -3.64 12.08
CA VAL A 13 5.38 -5.04 11.78
C VAL A 13 5.74 -5.76 13.08
N GLY A 14 4.91 -6.72 13.49
CA GLY A 14 5.20 -7.54 14.68
C GLY A 14 5.42 -6.75 15.98
N GLY A 15 4.88 -5.53 16.09
CA GLY A 15 5.06 -4.65 17.26
C GLY A 15 6.14 -3.58 17.10
N ASN A 16 7.01 -3.69 16.10
CA ASN A 16 7.95 -2.63 15.73
C ASN A 16 7.21 -1.56 14.91
N ILE A 17 7.62 -0.30 15.03
CA ILE A 17 7.01 0.82 14.30
C ILE A 17 8.13 1.59 13.60
N ALA A 18 8.07 1.65 12.27
CA ALA A 18 8.95 2.51 11.46
C ALA A 18 8.18 3.71 10.93
N SER A 19 8.85 4.87 10.93
CA SER A 19 8.31 6.10 10.33
C SER A 19 8.37 6.03 8.81
N ALA A 20 7.23 6.26 8.14
CA ALA A 20 7.17 6.31 6.69
C ALA A 20 7.36 7.77 6.22
N ARG A 21 8.29 7.96 5.30
CA ARG A 21 8.51 9.26 4.62
C ARG A 21 7.34 9.56 3.70
N ASN A 22 6.93 8.57 2.91
CA ASN A 22 5.84 8.69 1.97
C ASN A 22 5.04 7.39 1.90
N VAL A 23 3.72 7.51 1.78
CA VAL A 23 2.82 6.38 1.50
C VAL A 23 1.97 6.76 0.31
N THR A 24 2.04 5.96 -0.75
CA THR A 24 1.20 6.13 -1.94
C THR A 24 0.22 4.99 -2.02
N ILE A 25 -1.08 5.29 -1.99
CA ILE A 25 -2.13 4.28 -2.18
C ILE A 25 -2.72 4.44 -3.57
N THR A 26 -2.73 3.36 -4.35
CA THR A 26 -3.36 3.29 -5.66
C THR A 26 -4.53 2.33 -5.62
N GLN A 27 -5.72 2.84 -5.90
CA GLN A 27 -6.91 2.04 -6.12
C GLN A 27 -7.29 2.03 -7.59
N THR A 28 -7.50 0.83 -8.11
CA THR A 28 -7.97 0.56 -9.48
C THR A 28 -9.25 -0.27 -9.40
N ALA A 29 -10.33 0.23 -9.99
CA ALA A 29 -11.56 -0.54 -10.14
C ALA A 29 -11.36 -1.64 -11.18
N LYS A 30 -11.78 -2.87 -10.88
CA LYS A 30 -11.89 -3.94 -11.86
C LYS A 30 -13.31 -3.88 -12.43
N THR A 31 -13.41 -3.68 -13.74
CA THR A 31 -14.70 -3.67 -14.43
C THR A 31 -14.79 -4.82 -15.43
N ILE A 32 -16.01 -5.31 -15.64
CA ILE A 32 -16.35 -6.20 -16.75
C ILE A 32 -17.38 -5.51 -17.63
N ASP A 33 -17.24 -5.74 -18.92
CA ASP A 33 -18.21 -5.30 -19.91
C ASP A 33 -19.11 -6.49 -20.26
N ILE A 34 -20.41 -6.35 -20.01
CA ILE A 34 -21.40 -7.36 -20.37
C ILE A 34 -22.27 -6.78 -21.49
N GLU A 35 -22.36 -7.51 -22.59
CA GLU A 35 -23.36 -7.27 -23.63
C GLU A 35 -24.66 -7.97 -23.22
N GLU A 36 -25.57 -7.24 -22.61
CA GLU A 36 -26.86 -7.78 -22.19
C GLU A 36 -27.69 -8.16 -23.41
N PHE A 37 -28.35 -9.33 -23.35
CA PHE A 37 -29.17 -9.82 -24.45
C PHE A 37 -30.30 -8.83 -24.79
N GLY A 38 -30.29 -8.31 -26.03
CA GLY A 38 -31.26 -7.32 -26.51
C GLY A 38 -30.86 -5.87 -26.31
N SER A 39 -29.72 -5.60 -25.67
CA SER A 39 -29.13 -4.26 -25.58
C SER A 39 -28.24 -3.96 -26.79
N ARG A 40 -28.15 -2.69 -27.18
CA ARG A 40 -27.20 -2.17 -28.19
C ARG A 40 -25.97 -1.51 -27.55
N VAL A 41 -25.87 -1.56 -26.23
CA VAL A 41 -24.85 -0.87 -25.44
C VAL A 41 -24.28 -1.86 -24.42
N ASN A 42 -22.96 -1.89 -24.30
CA ASN A 42 -22.28 -2.66 -23.25
C ASN A 42 -22.51 -1.99 -21.90
N ALA A 43 -22.96 -2.79 -20.92
CA ALA A 43 -23.08 -2.36 -19.54
C ALA A 43 -21.76 -2.67 -18.80
N VAL A 44 -21.21 -1.66 -18.14
CA VAL A 44 -19.96 -1.77 -17.36
C VAL A 44 -20.31 -2.07 -15.90
N TYR A 45 -19.90 -3.23 -15.40
CA TYR A 45 -20.10 -3.61 -14.00
C TYR A 45 -18.78 -3.61 -13.24
N SER A 46 -18.76 -3.04 -12.03
CA SER A 46 -17.61 -3.15 -11.12
C SER A 46 -17.63 -4.51 -10.44
N VAL A 47 -16.56 -5.28 -10.60
CA VAL A 47 -16.38 -6.62 -10.01
C VAL A 47 -15.43 -6.63 -8.80
N GLY A 48 -14.93 -5.47 -8.41
CA GLY A 48 -14.10 -5.30 -7.23
C GLY A 48 -13.03 -4.23 -7.44
N TYR A 49 -12.12 -4.13 -6.47
CA TYR A 49 -11.02 -3.18 -6.51
C TYR A 49 -9.69 -3.90 -6.30
N ASP A 50 -8.66 -3.45 -7.01
CA ASP A 50 -7.28 -3.73 -6.64
C ASP A 50 -6.72 -2.52 -5.91
N ILE A 51 -6.14 -2.73 -4.74
CA ILE A 51 -5.54 -1.66 -3.94
C ILE A 51 -4.11 -2.03 -3.60
N THR A 52 -3.18 -1.26 -4.15
CA THR A 52 -1.76 -1.35 -3.87
C THR A 52 -1.33 -0.15 -3.04
N ALA A 53 -0.40 -0.37 -2.12
CA ALA A 53 0.25 0.67 -1.34
C ALA A 53 1.76 0.58 -1.53
N SER A 54 2.42 1.71 -1.73
CA SER A 54 3.87 1.83 -1.80
C SER A 54 4.31 2.69 -0.63
N VAL A 55 5.21 2.19 0.20
CA VAL A 55 5.70 2.90 1.37
C VAL A 55 7.19 3.13 1.27
N GLU A 56 7.59 4.39 1.31
CA GLU A 56 8.98 4.81 1.31
C GLU A 56 9.42 5.14 2.74
N MET A 57 10.54 4.57 3.19
CA MET A 57 11.15 4.86 4.48
C MET A 57 12.67 5.02 4.35
N ASN A 58 13.25 5.85 5.21
CA ASN A 58 14.69 6.01 5.31
C ASN A 58 15.17 5.23 6.53
N ASP A 59 16.20 4.41 6.32
CA ASP A 59 16.97 3.69 7.35
C ASP A 59 16.12 3.08 8.47
N ALA A 60 15.75 1.81 8.29
CA ALA A 60 14.85 1.08 9.16
C ALA A 60 15.60 0.34 10.28
N SER A 61 16.38 1.06 11.11
CA SER A 61 16.96 0.46 12.32
C SER A 61 15.90 -0.16 13.24
N ASP A 62 14.65 0.31 13.13
CA ASP A 62 13.49 -0.19 13.87
C ASP A 62 12.75 -1.34 13.19
N VAL A 63 12.90 -1.54 11.87
CA VAL A 63 12.22 -2.60 11.10
C VAL A 63 13.21 -3.22 10.11
N THR A 64 13.66 -4.42 10.41
CA THR A 64 14.66 -5.11 9.58
C THR A 64 14.02 -5.71 8.32
N ASP A 65 14.78 -5.76 7.21
CA ASP A 65 14.33 -6.39 5.95
C ASP A 65 13.85 -7.83 6.12
N THR A 66 14.39 -8.55 7.10
CA THR A 66 13.97 -9.92 7.44
C THR A 66 12.54 -9.99 7.97
N GLN A 67 12.01 -8.89 8.50
CA GLN A 67 10.61 -8.78 8.93
C GLN A 67 9.69 -8.39 7.76
N LEU A 68 10.20 -7.64 6.78
CA LEU A 68 9.47 -7.16 5.59
C LEU A 68 9.63 -8.11 4.39
N VAL A 69 9.27 -9.38 4.57
CA VAL A 69 9.26 -10.38 3.50
C VAL A 69 7.90 -10.47 2.81
N ASN A 70 7.90 -10.94 1.56
CA ASN A 70 6.66 -11.20 0.82
C ASN A 70 5.75 -12.15 1.64
N GLY A 71 4.49 -11.75 1.80
CA GLY A 71 3.51 -12.46 2.60
C GLY A 71 3.40 -11.98 4.05
N THR A 72 4.31 -11.12 4.53
CA THR A 72 4.17 -10.51 5.86
C THR A 72 2.98 -9.57 5.90
N SER A 73 2.12 -9.76 6.91
CA SER A 73 1.07 -8.80 7.25
C SER A 73 1.67 -7.63 8.01
N ILE A 74 1.45 -6.44 7.51
CA ILE A 74 1.85 -5.17 8.12
C ILE A 74 0.61 -4.32 8.35
N THR A 75 0.71 -3.40 9.29
CA THR A 75 -0.33 -2.39 9.50
C THR A 75 0.23 -1.04 9.08
N ILE A 76 -0.42 -0.40 8.11
CA ILE A 76 -0.08 0.95 7.70
C ILE A 76 -1.03 1.89 8.41
N THR A 77 -0.46 2.79 9.21
CA THR A 77 -1.18 3.82 9.95
C THR A 77 -0.79 5.19 9.47
N GLY A 78 -1.73 6.13 9.43
CA GLY A 78 -1.35 7.50 9.22
C GLY A 78 -2.46 8.54 9.26
N GLY A 79 -2.06 9.77 9.00
CA GLY A 79 -2.92 10.95 8.91
C GLY A 79 -3.42 11.47 10.25
N ALA A 80 -3.78 12.76 10.27
CA ALA A 80 -4.34 13.42 11.46
C ALA A 80 -5.69 12.81 11.92
N SER A 81 -6.35 12.04 11.05
CA SER A 81 -7.61 11.34 11.33
C SER A 81 -7.42 9.88 11.77
N GLY A 82 -6.18 9.40 11.91
CA GLY A 82 -5.87 8.10 12.50
C GLY A 82 -6.34 6.89 11.70
N TRP A 83 -6.22 6.93 10.37
CA TRP A 83 -6.57 5.76 9.56
C TRP A 83 -5.53 4.65 9.77
N SER A 84 -5.99 3.41 9.72
CA SER A 84 -5.18 2.20 9.87
C SER A 84 -5.76 1.13 8.98
N PHE A 85 -4.90 0.40 8.27
CA PHE A 85 -5.36 -0.77 7.53
C PHE A 85 -4.28 -1.85 7.47
N PRO A 86 -4.69 -3.13 7.49
CA PRO A 86 -3.78 -4.23 7.24
C PRO A 86 -3.44 -4.31 5.74
N ALA A 87 -2.17 -4.54 5.44
CA ALA A 87 -1.68 -4.81 4.11
C ALA A 87 -0.70 -5.99 4.16
N ILE A 88 -0.59 -6.73 3.05
CA ILE A 88 0.42 -7.78 2.89
C ILE A 88 1.53 -7.24 2.02
N VAL A 89 2.77 -7.38 2.46
CA VAL A 89 3.95 -7.05 1.65
C VAL A 89 4.00 -7.97 0.44
N THR A 90 4.09 -7.38 -0.75
CA THR A 90 4.23 -8.09 -2.02
C THR A 90 5.64 -7.99 -2.58
N GLY A 91 6.38 -6.95 -2.20
CA GLY A 91 7.76 -6.74 -2.63
C GLY A 91 8.45 -5.69 -1.77
N ILE A 92 9.77 -5.78 -1.71
CA ILE A 92 10.64 -4.78 -1.10
C ILE A 92 11.75 -4.45 -2.07
N SER A 93 12.09 -3.18 -2.17
CA SER A 93 13.21 -2.69 -2.95
C SER A 93 14.00 -1.69 -2.11
N GLU A 94 15.32 -1.79 -2.18
CA GLU A 94 16.24 -0.91 -1.48
C GLU A 94 17.01 -0.08 -2.51
N THR A 95 17.16 1.21 -2.23
CA THR A 95 17.95 2.13 -3.05
C THR A 95 18.93 2.87 -2.15
N PHE A 96 20.21 2.82 -2.53
CA PHE A 96 21.25 3.58 -1.86
C PHE A 96 21.40 4.93 -2.55
N GLY A 97 21.02 6.00 -1.85
CA GLY A 97 21.28 7.36 -2.31
C GLY A 97 22.77 7.68 -2.25
N VAL A 98 23.19 8.66 -3.06
CA VAL A 98 24.57 9.20 -3.03
C VAL A 98 24.91 9.80 -1.65
N ASP A 99 23.88 10.18 -0.90
CA ASP A 99 23.96 10.74 0.47
C ASP A 99 24.24 9.68 1.55
N GLY A 100 24.39 8.40 1.18
CA GLY A 100 24.72 7.31 2.11
C GLY A 100 23.57 6.83 2.99
N VAL A 101 22.34 7.31 2.75
CA VAL A 101 21.12 6.85 3.43
C VAL A 101 20.40 5.85 2.53
N ALA A 102 20.10 4.67 3.07
CA ALA A 102 19.28 3.67 2.40
C ALA A 102 17.81 4.09 2.43
N THR A 103 17.16 4.03 1.27
CA THR A 103 15.72 4.24 1.11
C THR A 103 15.07 2.92 0.72
N PHE A 104 14.15 2.45 1.54
CA PHE A 104 13.36 1.25 1.33
C PHE A 104 12.01 1.63 0.75
N ASN A 105 11.62 1.00 -0.34
CA ASN A 105 10.28 1.07 -0.89
C ASN A 105 9.60 -0.31 -0.76
N VAL A 106 8.54 -0.34 0.05
CA VAL A 106 7.76 -1.54 0.34
C VAL A 106 6.45 -1.49 -0.43
N GLU A 107 6.29 -2.43 -1.34
CA GLU A 107 5.06 -2.64 -2.07
C GLU A 107 4.15 -3.58 -1.30
N CYS A 108 2.89 -3.19 -1.15
CA CYS A 108 1.91 -3.89 -0.35
C CYS A 108 0.57 -4.00 -1.06
N ARG A 109 -0.20 -5.04 -0.75
CA ARG A 109 -1.59 -5.21 -1.16
C ARG A 109 -2.52 -5.13 0.03
N ILE A 110 -3.52 -4.28 -0.03
CA ILE A 110 -4.50 -4.15 1.07
C ILE A 110 -5.42 -5.36 1.06
N THR A 111 -5.61 -6.00 2.22
CA THR A 111 -6.36 -7.26 2.35
C THR A 111 -7.83 -7.09 2.73
N LYS A 112 -8.27 -5.87 3.07
CA LYS A 112 -9.65 -5.58 3.44
C LYS A 112 -10.15 -4.29 2.76
N GLU A 113 -11.35 -4.35 2.20
CA GLU A 113 -12.04 -3.16 1.69
C GLU A 113 -12.42 -2.25 2.88
N GLY A 114 -11.75 -1.12 3.01
CA GLY A 114 -12.10 -0.06 3.97
C GLY A 114 -10.88 0.58 4.63
N LEU A 115 -10.78 1.91 4.50
CA LEU A 115 -9.81 2.75 5.22
C LEU A 115 -10.30 3.12 6.64
N ARG A 116 -11.09 2.24 7.27
CA ARG A 116 -11.71 2.47 8.58
C ARG A 116 -11.47 1.31 9.52
#